data_AF-A0A066YSB7-F1
#
_entry.id   AF-A0A066YSB7-F1
#
_cell.length_a   1.000
_cell.length_b   1.000
_cell.length_c   1.000
_cell.angle_alpha   90.00
_cell.angle_beta   90.00
_cell.angle_gamma   90.00
#
_symmetry.space_group_name_H-M   'P 1'
#
loop_
_entity.id
_entity.type
_entity.pdbx_description
1 polymer ?
#
loop_
_entity_poly.entity_id
_entity_poly.type
_entity_poly.pdbx_seq_one_letter_code
_entity_poly.pdbx_strand_id
1 'polypeptide(L)'
;MSDLAARALAALRADGATLAVAESLTGGLLAATLVDVPGASAAFRGSVTAYATDLKASVLGVDEGLLDVYGPVHPLVARQMAEGVRRLLGADWALATTGVAGPDPQDGQPVGTVYVGLAGERGTEALPLRLSGGRDTIRHQSVEAALDLLLRRLTRPGAGH
;
A
#
# COMPACT_ATOMS: atom_id res chain seq x y z
N MET A 1 5.99 8.97 -11.34
CA MET A 1 4.67 8.61 -10.75
C MET A 1 3.57 8.23 -11.74
N SER A 2 3.01 9.15 -12.56
CA SER A 2 1.83 8.87 -13.41
C SER A 2 2.00 7.67 -14.36
N ASP A 3 3.20 7.47 -14.93
CA ASP A 3 3.52 6.32 -15.79
C ASP A 3 3.36 4.97 -15.06
N LEU A 4 3.86 4.85 -13.83
CA LEU A 4 3.77 3.61 -13.05
C LEU A 4 2.31 3.26 -12.73
N ALA A 5 1.51 4.25 -12.34
CA ALA A 5 0.08 4.05 -12.09
C ALA A 5 -0.66 3.62 -13.36
N ALA A 6 -0.38 4.27 -14.50
CA ALA A 6 -1.00 3.92 -15.77
C ALA A 6 -0.65 2.48 -16.19
N ARG A 7 0.61 2.08 -16.07
CA ARG A 7 1.06 0.72 -16.37
C ARG A 7 0.46 -0.31 -15.41
N ALA A 8 0.37 -0.01 -14.12
CA ALA A 8 -0.22 -0.91 -13.14
C ALA A 8 -1.70 -1.16 -13.43
N LEU A 9 -2.45 -0.09 -13.69
CA LEU A 9 -3.87 -0.17 -14.05
C LEU A 9 -4.08 -0.87 -15.39
N ALA A 10 -3.21 -0.66 -16.38
CA ALA A 10 -3.29 -1.35 -17.65
C ALA A 10 -3.07 -2.87 -17.50
N ALA A 11 -2.07 -3.28 -16.70
CA ALA A 11 -1.80 -4.69 -16.43
C ALA A 11 -2.98 -5.36 -15.70
N LEU A 12 -3.54 -4.71 -14.67
CA LEU A 12 -4.73 -5.21 -13.98
C LEU A 12 -5.92 -5.38 -14.92
N ARG A 13 -6.19 -4.39 -15.79
CA ARG A 13 -7.28 -4.49 -16.77
C ARG A 13 -7.08 -5.62 -17.77
N ALA A 14 -5.85 -5.86 -18.21
CA ALA A 14 -5.54 -6.96 -19.13
C ALA A 14 -5.89 -8.33 -18.52
N ASP A 15 -5.74 -8.47 -17.20
CA ASP A 15 -6.06 -9.69 -16.47
C ASP A 15 -7.50 -9.70 -15.89
N GLY A 16 -8.30 -8.65 -16.15
CA GLY A 16 -9.63 -8.49 -15.55
C GLY A 16 -9.63 -8.31 -14.03
N ALA A 17 -8.48 -7.96 -13.45
CA ALA A 17 -8.25 -7.85 -12.02
C ALA A 17 -8.44 -6.42 -11.51
N THR A 18 -8.65 -6.30 -10.19
CA THR A 18 -8.95 -5.05 -9.51
C THR A 18 -8.00 -4.77 -8.34
N LEU A 19 -7.88 -3.50 -7.95
CA LEU A 19 -6.98 -2.99 -6.92
C LEU A 19 -7.72 -2.18 -5.85
N ALA A 20 -7.41 -2.44 -4.60
CA ALA A 20 -7.75 -1.63 -3.42
C ALA A 20 -6.49 -1.07 -2.75
N VAL A 21 -6.61 0.03 -2.00
CA VAL A 21 -5.46 0.63 -1.31
C VAL A 21 -5.78 1.06 0.12
N ALA A 22 -4.91 0.71 1.08
CA ALA A 22 -4.89 1.27 2.42
C ALA A 22 -3.75 2.27 2.59
N GLU A 23 -4.02 3.47 3.08
CA GLU A 23 -3.01 4.51 3.25
C GLU A 23 -2.88 4.95 4.71
N SER A 24 -1.65 5.10 5.18
CA SER A 24 -1.34 5.84 6.41
C SER A 24 -0.45 7.03 6.04
N LEU A 25 0.87 6.88 5.99
CA LEU A 25 1.79 8.01 5.78
C LEU A 25 1.56 8.79 4.48
N THR A 26 1.05 8.13 3.43
CA THR A 26 0.82 8.74 2.12
C THR A 26 -0.43 9.61 2.10
N GLY A 27 -1.38 9.40 3.02
CA GLY A 27 -2.51 10.29 3.27
C GLY A 27 -3.43 10.52 2.07
N GLY A 28 -3.65 9.51 1.22
CA GLY A 28 -4.50 9.61 0.02
C GLY A 28 -3.71 9.84 -1.28
N LEU A 29 -2.39 10.05 -1.20
CA LEU A 29 -1.56 10.33 -2.37
C LEU A 29 -1.49 9.15 -3.35
N LEU A 30 -1.50 7.91 -2.86
CA LEU A 30 -1.48 6.73 -3.74
C LEU A 30 -2.81 6.62 -4.50
N ALA A 31 -3.94 6.81 -3.81
CA ALA A 31 -5.24 6.84 -4.44
C ALA A 31 -5.36 7.99 -5.46
N ALA A 32 -4.91 9.20 -5.12
CA ALA A 32 -4.91 10.33 -6.04
C ALA A 32 -4.09 10.03 -7.30
N THR A 33 -2.89 9.47 -7.13
CA THR A 33 -2.01 9.09 -8.25
C THR A 33 -2.66 8.05 -9.18
N LEU A 34 -3.45 7.12 -8.63
CA LEU A 34 -4.20 6.13 -9.41
C LEU A 34 -5.38 6.78 -10.14
N VAL A 35 -6.13 7.66 -9.46
CA VAL A 35 -7.32 8.34 -10.02
C VAL A 35 -6.96 9.34 -11.11
N ASP A 36 -5.77 9.93 -11.07
CA ASP A 36 -5.25 10.82 -12.13
C ASP A 36 -5.10 10.12 -13.48
N VAL A 37 -5.09 8.78 -13.53
CA VAL A 37 -5.04 8.01 -14.77
C VAL A 37 -6.44 7.90 -15.38
N PRO A 38 -6.65 8.32 -16.65
CA PRO A 38 -7.94 8.18 -17.31
C PRO A 38 -8.50 6.74 -17.27
N GLY A 39 -9.78 6.65 -16.89
CA GLY A 39 -10.50 5.39 -16.78
C GLY A 39 -10.11 4.50 -15.60
N ALA A 40 -9.38 5.02 -14.59
CA ALA A 40 -8.92 4.26 -13.43
C ALA A 40 -10.00 3.38 -12.77
N SER A 41 -11.26 3.83 -12.80
CA SER A 41 -12.42 3.09 -12.27
C SER A 41 -12.62 1.69 -12.84
N ALA A 42 -12.05 1.37 -14.01
CA ALA A 42 -12.11 0.03 -14.59
C ALA A 42 -11.30 -1.03 -13.81
N ALA A 43 -10.31 -0.61 -13.00
CA ALA A 43 -9.49 -1.53 -12.20
C ALA A 43 -9.26 -1.06 -10.76
N PHE A 44 -9.45 0.23 -10.44
CA PHE A 44 -9.30 0.74 -9.08
C PHE A 44 -10.65 0.78 -8.37
N ARG A 45 -10.77 0.01 -7.27
CA ARG A 45 -12.00 -0.12 -6.47
C ARG A 45 -12.18 1.02 -5.48
N GLY A 46 -11.08 1.59 -5.00
CA GLY A 46 -11.08 2.66 -4.01
C GLY A 46 -9.98 2.50 -2.98
N SER A 47 -10.02 3.37 -1.97
CA SER A 47 -9.04 3.38 -0.89
C SER A 47 -9.64 3.65 0.48
N VAL A 48 -8.88 3.31 1.51
CA VAL A 48 -9.11 3.67 2.90
C VAL A 48 -7.87 4.35 3.45
N THR A 49 -8.02 5.58 3.94
CA THR A 49 -6.95 6.28 4.66
C THR A 49 -7.10 6.03 6.16
N ALA A 50 -6.40 5.03 6.68
CA ALA A 50 -6.35 4.67 8.10
C ALA A 50 -5.14 5.34 8.78
N TYR A 51 -5.18 6.67 8.90
CA TYR A 51 -4.06 7.46 9.43
C TYR A 51 -3.82 7.18 10.92
N ALA A 52 -4.90 7.19 11.71
CA ALA A 52 -4.84 6.85 13.13
C ALA A 52 -4.66 5.34 13.35
N THR A 53 -4.03 4.95 14.45
CA THR A 53 -3.68 3.56 14.74
C THR A 53 -4.91 2.69 14.98
N ASP A 54 -5.91 3.20 15.70
CA ASP A 54 -7.20 2.55 15.97
C ASP A 54 -8.00 2.25 14.69
N LEU A 55 -7.88 3.10 13.66
CA LEU A 55 -8.52 2.86 12.35
C LEU A 55 -7.88 1.67 11.61
N LYS A 56 -6.61 1.34 11.88
CA LYS A 56 -5.98 0.14 11.31
C LYS A 56 -6.65 -1.12 11.86
N ALA A 57 -7.00 -1.16 13.13
CA ALA A 57 -7.74 -2.27 13.73
C ALA A 57 -9.22 -2.26 13.30
N SER A 58 -9.94 -1.18 13.61
CA SER A 58 -11.40 -1.12 13.44
C SER A 58 -11.89 -1.19 11.99
N VAL A 59 -11.12 -0.64 11.04
CA VAL A 59 -11.53 -0.59 9.61
C VAL A 59 -10.82 -1.66 8.79
N LEU A 60 -9.51 -1.85 9.02
CA LEU A 60 -8.69 -2.77 8.22
C LEU A 60 -8.51 -4.15 8.87
N GLY A 61 -9.00 -4.35 10.10
CA GLY A 61 -8.89 -5.64 10.79
C GLY A 61 -7.45 -6.03 11.12
N VAL A 62 -6.57 -5.06 11.33
CA VAL A 62 -5.23 -5.31 11.89
C VAL A 62 -5.38 -5.77 13.33
N ASP A 63 -4.61 -6.78 13.71
CA ASP A 63 -4.59 -7.34 15.06
C ASP A 63 -4.16 -6.29 16.09
N GLU A 64 -4.98 -6.09 17.12
CA GLU A 64 -4.72 -5.08 18.17
C GLU A 64 -3.48 -5.45 18.97
N GLY A 65 -3.26 -6.73 19.29
CA GLY A 65 -2.08 -7.19 20.00
C GLY A 65 -0.78 -6.90 19.23
N LEU A 66 -0.81 -7.02 17.90
CA LEU A 66 0.30 -6.65 17.03
C LEU A 66 0.59 -5.15 17.08
N LEU A 67 -0.46 -4.31 17.08
CA LEU A 67 -0.34 -2.86 17.19
C LEU A 67 0.20 -2.44 18.56
N ASP A 68 -0.22 -3.10 19.64
CA ASP A 68 0.26 -2.84 20.99
C ASP A 68 1.75 -3.21 21.16
N VAL A 69 2.18 -4.33 20.57
CA VAL A 69 3.55 -4.84 20.72
C VAL A 69 4.55 -4.11 19.80
N TYR A 70 4.18 -3.87 18.54
CA TYR A 70 5.11 -3.37 17.52
C TYR A 70 4.81 -1.96 17.02
N GLY A 71 3.66 -1.39 17.38
CA GLY A 71 3.18 -0.12 16.83
C GLY A 71 2.71 -0.23 15.37
N PRO A 72 2.25 0.91 14.79
CA PRO A 72 1.65 0.94 13.46
C PRO A 72 2.67 0.78 12.31
N VAL A 73 3.97 0.92 12.58
CA VAL A 73 5.04 0.91 11.58
C VAL A 73 5.81 -0.41 11.67
N HIS A 74 5.22 -1.47 11.12
CA HIS A 74 5.75 -2.83 11.18
C HIS A 74 5.37 -3.61 9.92
N PRO A 75 6.20 -4.55 9.42
CA PRO A 75 5.88 -5.32 8.21
C PRO A 75 4.61 -6.15 8.35
N LEU A 76 4.32 -6.73 9.54
CA LEU A 76 3.08 -7.49 9.76
C LEU A 76 1.85 -6.59 9.71
N VAL A 77 1.95 -5.34 10.21
CA VAL A 77 0.86 -4.36 10.13
C VAL A 77 0.60 -3.99 8.67
N ALA A 78 1.65 -3.74 7.88
CA ALA A 78 1.50 -3.46 6.46
C ALA A 78 0.82 -4.61 5.70
N ARG A 79 1.16 -5.87 6.02
CA ARG A 79 0.50 -7.06 5.45
C ARG A 79 -0.98 -7.11 5.82
N GLN A 80 -1.30 -6.99 7.10
CA GLN A 80 -2.68 -7.05 7.58
C GLN A 80 -3.53 -5.88 7.05
N MET A 81 -2.96 -4.68 6.91
CA MET A 81 -3.62 -3.55 6.25
C MET A 81 -3.97 -3.87 4.78
N ALA A 82 -3.05 -4.48 4.03
CA ALA A 82 -3.28 -4.85 2.64
C ALA A 82 -4.34 -5.94 2.51
N GLU A 83 -4.26 -6.99 3.34
CA GLU A 83 -5.28 -8.05 3.40
C GLU A 83 -6.66 -7.50 3.80
N GLY A 84 -6.68 -6.61 4.79
CA GLY A 84 -7.86 -5.93 5.29
C GLY A 84 -8.60 -5.17 4.21
N VAL A 85 -7.89 -4.25 3.53
CA VAL A 85 -8.52 -3.42 2.50
C VAL A 85 -8.93 -4.23 1.27
N ARG A 86 -8.16 -5.29 0.92
CA ARG A 86 -8.52 -6.24 -0.14
C ARG A 86 -9.88 -6.86 0.13
N ARG A 87 -10.09 -7.38 1.35
CA ARG A 87 -11.37 -7.97 1.77
C ARG A 87 -12.48 -6.92 1.83
N LEU A 88 -12.21 -5.77 2.45
CA LEU A 88 -13.20 -4.71 2.68
C LEU A 88 -13.79 -4.17 1.37
N LEU A 89 -12.95 -3.96 0.34
CA LEU A 89 -13.38 -3.37 -0.93
C LEU A 89 -13.69 -4.41 -2.02
N GLY A 90 -13.49 -5.71 -1.71
CA GLY A 90 -13.68 -6.81 -2.65
C GLY A 90 -12.80 -6.65 -3.89
N ALA A 91 -11.48 -6.56 -3.69
CA ALA A 91 -10.50 -6.41 -4.77
C ALA A 91 -9.61 -7.67 -4.91
N ASP A 92 -9.07 -7.88 -6.10
CA ASP A 92 -8.17 -9.01 -6.37
C ASP A 92 -6.78 -8.77 -5.78
N TRP A 93 -6.32 -7.52 -5.87
CA TRP A 93 -5.06 -7.03 -5.32
C TRP A 93 -5.27 -5.90 -4.34
N ALA A 94 -4.34 -5.74 -3.41
CA ALA A 94 -4.31 -4.56 -2.54
C ALA A 94 -2.90 -4.11 -2.17
N LEU A 95 -2.73 -2.80 -2.06
CA LEU A 95 -1.53 -2.17 -1.51
C LEU A 95 -1.84 -1.55 -0.15
N ALA A 96 -0.86 -1.50 0.73
CA ALA A 96 -0.93 -0.76 1.98
C ALA A 96 0.35 0.03 2.24
N THR A 97 0.26 1.25 2.78
CA THR A 97 1.42 2.05 3.17
C THR A 97 1.38 2.42 4.66
N THR A 98 2.44 2.13 5.40
CA THR A 98 2.64 2.59 6.79
C THR A 98 4.09 2.94 7.04
N GLY A 99 4.35 3.95 7.86
CA GLY A 99 5.71 4.49 8.00
C GLY A 99 5.78 5.87 8.62
N VAL A 100 7.01 6.35 8.79
CA VAL A 100 7.34 7.65 9.38
C VAL A 100 7.84 8.59 8.30
N ALA A 101 6.98 9.51 7.85
CA ALA A 101 7.38 10.54 6.89
C ALA A 101 8.18 11.70 7.53
N GLY A 102 8.18 11.82 8.85
CA GLY A 102 8.83 12.92 9.56
C GLY A 102 7.97 14.20 9.68
N PRO A 103 8.55 15.31 10.17
CA PRO A 103 9.99 15.54 10.32
C PRO A 103 10.65 14.83 11.51
N ASP A 104 9.86 14.38 12.49
CA ASP A 104 10.37 13.74 13.70
C ASP A 104 10.21 12.20 13.65
N PRO A 105 11.06 11.44 14.37
CA PRO A 105 10.82 10.02 14.63
C PRO A 105 9.48 9.78 15.32
N GLN A 106 8.89 8.60 15.11
CA GLN A 106 7.64 8.21 15.76
C GLN A 106 7.75 6.78 16.32
N ASP A 107 7.33 6.58 17.57
CA ASP A 107 7.30 5.26 18.23
C ASP A 107 8.64 4.50 18.14
N GLY A 108 9.76 5.23 18.27
CA GLY A 108 11.11 4.70 18.15
C GLY A 108 11.59 4.42 16.72
N GLN A 109 10.75 4.63 15.70
CA GLN A 109 11.11 4.44 14.30
C GLN A 109 11.70 5.73 13.70
N PRO A 110 12.86 5.66 13.04
CA PRO A 110 13.46 6.83 12.40
C PRO A 110 12.66 7.26 11.18
N VAL A 111 12.73 8.57 10.88
CA VAL A 111 12.19 9.15 9.65
C VAL A 111 12.69 8.38 8.42
N GLY A 112 11.79 8.11 7.49
CA GLY A 112 12.09 7.33 6.29
C GLY A 112 11.88 5.83 6.44
N THR A 113 11.54 5.35 7.65
CA THR A 113 11.09 3.96 7.85
C THR A 113 9.71 3.79 7.26
N VAL A 114 9.58 2.99 6.21
CA VAL A 114 8.30 2.71 5.54
C VAL A 114 8.19 1.22 5.26
N TYR A 115 6.97 0.71 5.35
CA TYR A 115 6.58 -0.61 4.90
C TYR A 115 5.44 -0.49 3.89
N VAL A 116 5.59 -1.19 2.77
CA VAL A 116 4.55 -1.35 1.77
C VAL A 116 4.04 -2.79 1.81
N GLY A 117 2.77 -2.98 2.14
CA GLY A 117 2.11 -4.28 2.04
C GLY A 117 1.54 -4.50 0.63
N LEU A 118 1.64 -5.73 0.13
CA LEU A 118 0.98 -6.18 -1.10
C LEU A 118 0.26 -7.49 -0.82
N ALA A 119 -1.06 -7.51 -1.02
CA ALA A 119 -1.89 -8.70 -0.94
C ALA A 119 -2.45 -9.04 -2.34
N GLY A 120 -2.43 -10.32 -2.71
CA GLY A 120 -3.04 -10.80 -3.95
C GLY A 120 -3.21 -12.32 -3.95
N GLU A 121 -3.48 -12.90 -5.11
CA GLU A 121 -3.77 -14.34 -5.26
C GLU A 121 -2.65 -15.26 -4.76
N ARG A 122 -1.40 -14.81 -4.87
CA ARG A 122 -0.22 -15.60 -4.51
C ARG A 122 0.28 -15.30 -3.07
N GLY A 123 -0.61 -14.81 -2.21
CA GLY A 123 -0.33 -14.47 -0.82
C GLY A 123 -0.01 -13.00 -0.59
N THR A 124 0.49 -12.71 0.61
CA THR A 124 0.75 -11.35 1.09
C THR A 124 2.21 -11.17 1.46
N GLU A 125 2.82 -10.09 1.00
CA GLU A 125 4.20 -9.69 1.34
C GLU A 125 4.26 -8.25 1.87
N ALA A 126 5.36 -7.91 2.52
CA ALA A 126 5.68 -6.53 2.88
C ALA A 126 7.10 -6.18 2.44
N LEU A 127 7.24 -5.07 1.74
CA LEU A 127 8.51 -4.49 1.32
C LEU A 127 8.98 -3.47 2.36
N PRO A 128 10.10 -3.74 3.07
CA PRO A 128 10.74 -2.74 3.92
C PRO A 128 11.45 -1.69 3.08
N LEU A 129 11.31 -0.42 3.45
CA LEU A 129 11.98 0.71 2.82
C LEU A 129 12.72 1.55 3.87
N ARG A 130 13.83 2.14 3.42
CA ARG A 130 14.58 3.18 4.14
C ARG A 130 14.76 4.34 3.16
N LEU A 131 13.88 5.32 3.31
CA LEU A 131 13.76 6.46 2.42
C LEU A 131 14.46 7.68 3.02
N SER A 132 14.89 8.59 2.15
CA SER A 132 15.63 9.79 2.55
C SER A 132 14.99 11.02 1.92
N GLY A 133 15.03 12.14 2.64
CA GLY A 133 14.49 13.41 2.18
C GLY A 133 13.46 13.97 3.16
N GLY A 134 12.76 15.02 2.72
CA GLY A 134 11.69 15.64 3.50
C GLY A 134 10.40 14.80 3.50
N ARG A 135 9.45 15.21 4.34
CA ARG A 135 8.15 14.55 4.50
C ARG A 135 7.45 14.28 3.17
N ASP A 136 7.41 15.28 2.30
CA ASP A 136 6.77 15.15 1.00
C ASP A 136 7.50 14.17 0.08
N THR A 137 8.83 14.26 0.01
CA THR A 137 9.68 13.32 -0.74
C THR A 137 9.47 11.88 -0.31
N ILE A 138 9.44 11.61 1.00
CA ILE A 138 9.21 10.26 1.54
C ILE A 138 7.83 9.73 1.15
N ARG A 139 6.79 10.58 1.18
CA ARG A 139 5.44 10.19 0.74
C ARG A 139 5.42 9.82 -0.74
N HIS A 140 6.01 10.65 -1.60
CA HIS A 140 6.07 10.39 -3.03
C HIS A 140 6.87 9.11 -3.36
N GLN A 141 8.04 8.92 -2.74
CA GLN A 141 8.83 7.70 -2.89
C GLN A 141 8.09 6.45 -2.42
N SER A 142 7.28 6.55 -1.35
CA SER A 142 6.45 5.45 -0.87
C SER A 142 5.39 5.03 -1.90
N VAL A 143 4.77 6.01 -2.58
CA VAL A 143 3.80 5.75 -3.65
C VAL A 143 4.47 5.08 -4.85
N GLU A 144 5.65 5.56 -5.26
CA GLU A 144 6.40 4.95 -6.37
C GLU A 144 6.80 3.51 -6.05
N ALA A 145 7.33 3.26 -4.85
CA ALA A 145 7.70 1.92 -4.42
C ALA A 145 6.49 0.96 -4.38
N ALA A 146 5.32 1.45 -3.96
CA ALA A 146 4.10 0.64 -3.93
C ALA A 146 3.61 0.24 -5.34
N LEU A 147 3.61 1.18 -6.28
CA LEU A 147 3.24 0.91 -7.67
C LEU A 147 4.25 0.01 -8.37
N ASP A 148 5.55 0.21 -8.14
CA ASP A 148 6.61 -0.65 -8.68
C ASP A 148 6.52 -2.09 -8.15
N LEU A 149 6.27 -2.25 -6.84
CA LEU A 149 6.07 -3.56 -6.23
C LEU A 149 4.90 -4.31 -6.88
N LEU A 150 3.75 -3.65 -7.04
CA LEU A 150 2.59 -4.24 -7.72
C LEU A 150 2.92 -4.63 -9.16
N LEU A 151 3.55 -3.75 -9.93
CA LEU A 151 3.93 -4.01 -11.32
C LEU A 151 4.87 -5.21 -11.47
N ARG A 152 5.88 -5.33 -10.60
CA ARG A 152 6.76 -6.52 -10.59
C ARG A 152 5.98 -7.79 -10.29
N ARG A 153 4.91 -7.69 -9.49
CA ARG A 153 4.09 -8.84 -9.13
C ARG A 153 3.18 -9.30 -10.25
N LEU A 154 2.63 -8.36 -11.01
CA LEU A 154 1.78 -8.61 -12.18
C LEU A 154 2.61 -9.11 -13.38
N THR A 155 3.83 -8.59 -13.57
CA THR A 155 4.66 -8.94 -14.74
C THR A 155 5.53 -10.18 -14.55
N ARG A 156 5.61 -10.75 -13.34
CA ARG A 156 6.29 -12.03 -13.13
C ARG A 156 5.53 -13.12 -13.89
N PRO A 157 6.17 -13.83 -14.85
CA PRO A 157 5.55 -14.96 -15.52
C PRO A 157 4.98 -15.90 -14.47
N GLY A 158 3.77 -16.40 -14.69
CA GLY A 158 3.31 -17.57 -13.95
C GLY A 158 4.46 -18.59 -13.96
N ALA A 159 4.82 -19.10 -12.79
CA ALA A 159 5.53 -20.37 -12.76
C ALA A 159 4.60 -21.35 -13.47
N GLY A 160 4.85 -21.53 -14.77
CA GLY A 160 4.16 -22.52 -15.56
C GLY A 160 4.52 -23.90 -15.03
N HIS A 161 3.58 -24.81 -15.28
CA HIS A 161 3.51 -26.24 -14.93
C HIS A 161 2.85 -26.51 -13.58
#